data_AF-A0A8K0SLC1-F1
#
_entry.id   AF-A0A8K0SLC1-F1
#
_cell.length_a   1.000
_cell.length_b   1.000
_cell.length_c   1.000
_cell.angle_alpha   90.00
_cell.angle_beta   90.00
_cell.angle_gamma   90.00
#
_symmetry.space_group_name_H-M   'P 1'
#
loop_
_entity.id
_entity.type
_entity.pdbx_description
1 polymer ?
#
loop_
_entity_poly.entity_id
_entity_poly.type
_entity_poly.pdbx_seq_one_letter_code
_entity_poly.pdbx_strand_id
1 'polypeptide(L)'
;MSRISRVRRLQSLQAASVPNLPLQQRTPFLAGRTISSTSANNNDWIRKKLWKGEAPGAADPYTQRPEEVRPALPDEFRAPTISKRAALQERTRIVLPPSRTEAPSEQEAAASLESGYVPATTAEGLEQIMPLKKWWEQEGHWGEESEFKGFANPTKTTDSAIVEVYLRRAVVEALALKQAGKLSTWVAKQWPQGDEKVLRTALRTKIQVTNGQAEPLSDPSAVVRSVIDSEAPKITPAKRVTAKQAAQMIKAWDASWQDLVLDDELKFALRKRLFQFTGNLVSDAKLGAARTVRNLLTLASTAPKPKKLVEELEQRGDLPKLANVKVHGRRVTTYDQEVAVGRWKLIEEELTKRGLPLKGTNGLPSGKEQQYLLGR
;
A
#
# COMPACT_ATOMS: atom_id res chain seq x y z
N MET A 1 -26.99 17.00 -44.68
CA MET A 1 -25.90 17.24 -45.64
C MET A 1 -24.67 16.51 -45.15
N SER A 2 -24.27 15.47 -45.89
CA SER A 2 -23.11 14.62 -45.65
C SER A 2 -21.89 15.17 -46.39
N ARG A 3 -20.69 14.68 -45.97
CA ARG A 3 -19.33 14.77 -46.60
C ARG A 3 -18.34 15.64 -45.79
N ILE A 4 -17.08 15.29 -45.52
CA ILE A 4 -16.19 14.15 -45.84
C ILE A 4 -15.01 14.21 -44.84
N SER A 5 -14.50 13.03 -44.47
CA SER A 5 -13.23 12.77 -43.76
C SER A 5 -11.99 13.03 -44.63
N ARG A 6 -10.90 13.59 -44.07
CA ARG A 6 -9.57 13.52 -44.70
C ARG A 6 -8.59 12.75 -43.81
N VAL A 7 -8.05 11.68 -44.40
CA VAL A 7 -6.95 10.84 -43.93
C VAL A 7 -5.79 10.96 -44.93
N ARG A 8 -4.56 10.72 -44.43
CA ARG A 8 -3.25 10.44 -45.09
C ARG A 8 -2.27 11.62 -45.03
N ARG A 9 -1.17 11.52 -44.27
CA ARG A 9 0.07 10.71 -44.39
C ARG A 9 0.98 11.18 -45.54
N LEU A 10 2.19 11.65 -45.20
CA LEU A 10 3.55 11.30 -45.69
C LEU A 10 4.52 11.86 -44.61
N GLN A 11 5.35 11.11 -43.86
CA GLN A 11 6.55 10.30 -44.16
C GLN A 11 7.73 11.05 -44.79
N SER A 12 8.77 11.31 -43.98
CA SER A 12 10.20 11.04 -44.27
C SER A 12 11.02 11.23 -42.96
N LEU A 13 11.63 10.17 -42.40
CA LEU A 13 13.06 9.75 -42.45
C LEU A 13 14.02 10.67 -41.67
N GLN A 14 15.03 10.26 -40.90
CA GLN A 14 15.50 9.02 -40.25
C GLN A 14 16.79 9.45 -39.52
N ALA A 15 16.98 9.10 -38.24
CA ALA A 15 18.32 8.99 -37.62
C ALA A 15 18.20 8.20 -36.30
N ALA A 16 19.17 7.31 -36.09
CA ALA A 16 19.08 6.10 -35.28
C ALA A 16 19.39 6.27 -33.79
N SER A 17 18.70 5.51 -32.94
CA SER A 17 19.25 4.99 -31.68
C SER A 17 18.46 3.75 -31.22
N VAL A 18 19.22 2.68 -31.01
CA VAL A 18 18.90 1.29 -30.63
C VAL A 18 17.77 1.10 -29.61
N PRO A 19 16.85 0.14 -29.81
CA PRO A 19 16.12 -0.48 -28.71
C PRO A 19 16.43 -1.98 -28.53
N ASN A 20 16.55 -2.36 -27.26
CA ASN A 20 16.74 -3.71 -26.75
C ASN A 20 15.63 -4.68 -27.20
N LEU A 21 16.04 -5.82 -27.77
CA LEU A 21 15.22 -6.99 -28.06
C LEU A 21 14.93 -7.78 -26.77
N PRO A 22 13.66 -8.13 -26.47
CA PRO A 22 13.39 -9.26 -25.59
C PRO A 22 13.49 -10.57 -26.40
N LEU A 23 14.33 -11.49 -25.90
CA LEU A 23 14.44 -12.87 -26.39
C LEU A 23 13.05 -13.54 -26.43
N GLN A 24 12.48 -13.69 -27.62
CA GLN A 24 11.45 -14.69 -27.87
C GLN A 24 12.12 -16.06 -27.94
N GLN A 25 12.10 -16.78 -26.82
CA GLN A 25 12.42 -18.19 -26.79
C GLN A 25 11.39 -18.95 -27.63
N ARG A 26 11.82 -19.42 -28.80
CA ARG A 26 11.12 -20.43 -29.60
C ARG A 26 10.99 -21.69 -28.75
N THR A 27 9.79 -22.00 -28.28
CA THR A 27 9.46 -23.32 -27.75
C THR A 27 9.37 -24.31 -28.93
N PRO A 28 10.15 -25.40 -28.94
CA PRO A 28 9.94 -26.46 -29.91
C PRO A 28 8.62 -27.18 -29.60
N PHE A 29 7.88 -27.53 -30.66
CA PHE A 29 6.75 -28.45 -30.60
C PHE A 29 7.19 -29.80 -30.02
N LEU A 30 7.08 -29.95 -28.71
CA LEU A 30 7.04 -31.25 -28.06
C LEU A 30 5.58 -31.65 -27.94
N ALA A 31 5.19 -32.61 -28.76
CA ALA A 31 3.95 -33.37 -28.58
C ALA A 31 3.92 -33.90 -27.15
N GLY A 32 3.07 -33.30 -26.31
CA GLY A 32 2.76 -33.83 -25.00
C GLY A 32 2.05 -35.16 -25.16
N ARG A 33 2.81 -36.26 -25.06
CA ARG A 33 2.23 -37.58 -24.82
C ARG A 33 1.54 -37.53 -23.46
N THR A 34 0.22 -37.54 -23.47
CA THR A 34 -0.60 -37.84 -22.31
C THR A 34 -0.23 -39.23 -21.82
N ILE A 35 0.49 -39.33 -20.70
CA ILE A 35 0.72 -40.59 -20.02
C ILE A 35 -0.56 -40.90 -19.25
N SER A 36 -1.51 -41.54 -19.93
CA SER A 36 -2.70 -42.10 -19.28
C SER A 36 -2.28 -43.31 -18.45
N SER A 37 -2.16 -43.15 -17.14
CA SER A 37 -2.03 -44.28 -16.21
C SER A 37 -3.41 -44.86 -15.91
N THR A 38 -4.02 -45.53 -16.89
CA THR A 38 -5.22 -46.33 -16.65
C THR A 38 -4.82 -47.80 -16.62
N SER A 39 -5.08 -48.45 -15.48
CA SER A 39 -4.88 -49.89 -15.27
C SER A 39 -5.58 -50.73 -16.34
N ALA A 40 -5.01 -51.89 -16.67
CA ALA A 40 -5.34 -52.73 -17.83
C ALA A 40 -6.82 -53.19 -17.95
N ASN A 41 -7.62 -53.09 -16.90
CA ASN A 41 -9.01 -53.60 -16.89
C ASN A 41 -10.03 -52.71 -17.65
N ASN A 42 -9.70 -51.45 -17.99
CA ASN A 42 -10.68 -50.51 -18.57
C ASN A 42 -10.83 -50.57 -20.10
N ASN A 43 -10.05 -51.39 -20.82
CA ASN A 43 -10.06 -51.44 -22.28
C ASN A 43 -10.76 -52.67 -22.88
N ASP A 44 -11.32 -53.56 -22.06
CA ASP A 44 -11.97 -54.80 -22.52
C ASP A 44 -13.22 -54.56 -23.38
N TRP A 45 -13.96 -53.48 -23.10
CA TRP A 45 -15.15 -53.12 -23.87
C TRP A 45 -14.81 -52.74 -25.32
N ILE A 46 -13.64 -52.12 -25.55
CA ILE A 46 -13.14 -51.76 -26.89
C ILE A 46 -12.70 -53.03 -27.64
N ARG A 47 -12.01 -53.95 -26.95
CA ARG A 47 -11.54 -55.22 -27.54
C ARG A 47 -12.71 -56.10 -27.99
N LYS A 48 -13.75 -56.23 -27.17
CA LYS A 48 -14.97 -57.01 -27.52
C LYS A 48 -15.72 -56.41 -28.72
N LYS A 49 -15.76 -55.08 -28.86
CA LYS A 49 -16.43 -54.42 -29.99
C LYS A 49 -15.66 -54.55 -31.31
N LEU A 50 -14.33 -54.52 -31.27
CA LEU A 50 -13.51 -54.61 -32.49
C LEU A 50 -13.49 -56.04 -33.06
N TRP A 51 -13.40 -57.05 -32.19
CA TRP A 51 -13.18 -58.44 -32.60
C TRP A 51 -14.43 -59.32 -32.55
N LYS A 52 -15.57 -58.80 -32.07
CA LYS A 52 -16.87 -59.52 -31.98
C LYS A 52 -16.72 -60.93 -31.38
N GLY A 53 -15.87 -61.07 -30.36
CA GLY A 53 -15.47 -62.34 -29.76
C GLY A 53 -14.22 -62.18 -28.88
N GLU A 54 -13.67 -63.30 -28.39
CA GLU A 54 -12.42 -63.33 -27.65
C GLU A 54 -11.26 -63.01 -28.61
N ALA A 55 -10.56 -61.91 -28.35
CA ALA A 55 -9.53 -61.40 -29.27
C ALA A 55 -8.32 -62.36 -29.29
N PRO A 56 -7.82 -62.79 -30.45
CA PRO A 56 -6.67 -63.68 -30.51
C PRO A 56 -5.39 -62.91 -30.14
N GLY A 57 -4.79 -63.27 -28.99
CA GLY A 57 -3.50 -62.75 -28.52
C GLY A 57 -3.48 -62.42 -27.03
N ALA A 58 -2.36 -62.70 -26.36
CA ALA A 58 -2.16 -62.39 -24.94
C ALA A 58 -2.26 -60.87 -24.67
N ALA A 59 -2.62 -60.50 -23.43
CA ALA A 59 -2.63 -59.12 -22.96
C ALA A 59 -1.29 -58.43 -23.28
N ASP A 60 -1.36 -57.18 -23.74
CA ASP A 60 -0.23 -56.41 -24.26
C ASP A 60 0.99 -56.47 -23.31
N PRO A 61 2.16 -56.99 -23.77
CA PRO A 61 3.33 -57.20 -22.92
C PRO A 61 3.96 -55.91 -22.39
N TYR A 62 3.55 -54.73 -22.88
CA TYR A 62 3.99 -53.43 -22.35
C TYR A 62 3.09 -52.88 -21.23
N THR A 63 2.01 -53.59 -20.88
CA THR A 63 1.16 -53.27 -19.70
C THR A 63 1.57 -54.00 -18.43
N GLN A 64 2.50 -54.96 -18.51
CA GLN A 64 3.08 -55.61 -17.35
C GLN A 64 4.15 -54.69 -16.73
N ARG A 65 3.70 -53.73 -15.94
CA ARG A 65 4.58 -53.16 -14.91
C ARG A 65 4.90 -54.32 -13.97
N PRO A 66 6.18 -54.68 -13.73
CA PRO A 66 6.50 -55.63 -12.68
C PRO A 66 5.78 -55.18 -11.41
N GLU A 67 5.08 -56.09 -10.75
CA GLU A 67 4.56 -55.82 -9.42
C GLU A 67 5.72 -55.23 -8.63
N GLU A 68 5.59 -53.95 -8.24
CA GLU A 68 6.56 -53.32 -7.36
C GLU A 68 6.46 -54.07 -6.03
N VAL A 69 7.23 -55.16 -5.92
CA VAL A 69 7.74 -55.63 -4.64
C VAL A 69 8.49 -54.43 -4.12
N ARG A 70 7.81 -53.58 -3.35
CA ARG A 70 8.45 -52.54 -2.56
C ARG A 70 9.39 -53.30 -1.63
N PRO A 71 10.72 -53.20 -1.79
CA PRO A 71 11.57 -53.71 -0.73
C PRO A 71 11.16 -52.94 0.52
N ALA A 72 10.80 -53.65 1.58
CA ALA A 72 10.59 -53.05 2.88
C ALA A 72 11.94 -52.46 3.30
N LEU A 73 12.16 -51.19 2.94
CA LEU A 73 13.26 -50.40 3.46
C LEU A 73 13.15 -50.46 4.99
N PRO A 74 14.22 -50.79 5.72
CA PRO A 74 14.22 -50.78 7.17
C PRO A 74 13.66 -49.45 7.69
N ASP A 75 12.86 -49.48 8.76
CA ASP A 75 12.17 -48.30 9.30
C ASP A 75 13.14 -47.13 9.64
N GLU A 76 14.45 -47.38 9.72
CA GLU A 76 15.51 -46.37 9.88
C GLU A 76 15.63 -45.38 8.70
N PHE A 77 15.17 -45.75 7.48
CA PHE A 77 15.17 -44.86 6.31
C PHE A 77 13.83 -44.19 6.04
N ARG A 78 12.79 -44.51 6.83
CA ARG A 78 11.59 -43.69 6.90
C ARG A 78 11.91 -42.46 7.74
N ALA A 79 12.57 -41.49 7.12
CA ALA A 79 12.59 -40.15 7.68
C ALA A 79 11.14 -39.77 7.99
N PRO A 80 10.82 -39.30 9.21
CA PRO A 80 9.46 -38.95 9.55
C PRO A 80 9.02 -37.91 8.52
N THR A 81 7.93 -38.20 7.82
CA THR A 81 7.25 -37.24 6.95
C THR A 81 6.58 -36.18 7.82
N ILE A 82 7.35 -35.52 8.68
CA ILE A 82 7.07 -34.16 9.11
C ILE A 82 7.07 -33.40 7.81
N SER A 83 5.88 -33.12 7.29
CA SER A 83 5.74 -32.35 6.07
C SER A 83 6.61 -31.10 6.25
N LYS A 84 7.60 -30.89 5.38
CA LYS A 84 8.48 -29.71 5.45
C LYS A 84 7.66 -28.41 5.54
N ARG A 85 6.41 -28.46 5.07
CA ARG A 85 5.39 -27.42 5.18
C ARG A 85 4.95 -27.11 6.63
N ALA A 86 4.69 -28.12 7.47
CA ALA A 86 4.30 -27.91 8.87
C ALA A 86 5.40 -27.17 9.66
N ALA A 87 6.66 -27.60 9.49
CA ALA A 87 7.81 -26.94 10.13
C ALA A 87 8.11 -25.52 9.57
N LEU A 88 7.67 -25.21 8.35
CA LEU A 88 7.76 -23.87 7.76
C LEU A 88 6.61 -22.95 8.20
N GLN A 89 5.42 -23.49 8.45
CA GLN A 89 4.26 -22.75 8.95
C GLN A 89 4.52 -22.16 10.35
N GLU A 90 5.26 -22.86 11.20
CA GLU A 90 5.67 -22.35 12.52
C GLU A 90 6.61 -21.14 12.45
N ARG A 91 7.23 -20.88 11.29
CA ARG A 91 8.22 -19.80 11.11
C ARG A 91 7.67 -18.56 10.43
N THR A 92 6.50 -18.65 9.78
CA THR A 92 5.91 -17.51 9.08
C THR A 92 4.85 -16.83 9.94
N ARG A 93 4.98 -15.52 10.16
CA ARG A 93 3.97 -14.69 10.84
C ARG A 93 2.75 -14.34 9.97
N ILE A 94 2.67 -14.92 8.78
CA ILE A 94 1.62 -14.72 7.78
C ILE A 94 0.73 -15.96 7.76
N VAL A 95 -0.59 -15.75 7.71
CA VAL A 95 -1.55 -16.86 7.63
C VAL A 95 -1.56 -17.42 6.21
N LEU A 96 -1.05 -18.64 6.06
CA LEU A 96 -1.06 -19.35 4.79
C LEU A 96 -2.42 -20.04 4.57
N PRO A 97 -2.85 -20.18 3.31
CA PRO A 97 -4.04 -20.95 2.99
C PRO A 97 -3.97 -22.37 3.57
N PRO A 98 -5.07 -22.87 4.16
CA PRO A 98 -5.09 -24.20 4.74
C PRO A 98 -4.85 -25.27 3.68
N SER A 99 -4.39 -26.44 4.11
CA SER A 99 -4.36 -27.62 3.25
C SER A 99 -5.77 -28.03 2.89
N ARG A 100 -5.89 -28.77 1.77
CA ARG A 100 -7.18 -29.34 1.34
C ARG A 100 -7.82 -30.12 2.50
N THR A 101 -9.03 -29.72 2.85
CA THR A 101 -9.92 -30.46 3.75
C THR A 101 -11.09 -31.00 2.95
N GLU A 102 -11.62 -32.13 3.39
CA GLU A 102 -12.82 -32.73 2.81
C GLU A 102 -14.01 -32.35 3.68
N ALA A 103 -15.01 -31.73 3.08
CA ALA A 103 -16.27 -31.43 3.75
C ALA A 103 -17.13 -32.70 3.80
N PRO A 104 -17.88 -32.96 4.89
CA PRO A 104 -18.81 -34.08 4.94
C PRO A 104 -19.87 -33.94 3.83
N SER A 105 -20.36 -35.07 3.34
CA SER A 105 -21.45 -35.07 2.35
C SER A 105 -22.73 -34.50 2.96
N GLU A 106 -23.67 -34.05 2.13
CA GLU A 106 -24.95 -33.48 2.58
C GLU A 106 -25.73 -34.45 3.50
N GLN A 107 -25.65 -35.76 3.24
CA GLN A 107 -26.31 -36.80 4.02
C GLN A 107 -25.66 -36.99 5.39
N GLU A 108 -24.32 -37.00 5.44
CA GLU A 108 -23.57 -37.08 6.69
C GLU A 108 -23.72 -35.81 7.52
N ALA A 109 -23.79 -34.63 6.87
CA ALA A 109 -24.06 -33.37 7.52
C ALA A 109 -25.47 -33.31 8.12
N ALA A 110 -26.49 -33.80 7.40
CA ALA A 110 -27.87 -33.89 7.90
C ALA A 110 -28.01 -34.89 9.07
N ALA A 111 -27.21 -35.96 9.08
CA ALA A 111 -27.17 -36.92 10.17
C ALA A 111 -26.34 -36.43 11.38
N SER A 112 -25.31 -35.61 11.16
CA SER A 112 -24.38 -35.14 12.23
C SER A 112 -24.81 -33.82 12.87
N LEU A 113 -25.44 -32.91 12.11
CA LEU A 113 -26.07 -31.70 12.62
C LEU A 113 -27.52 -32.03 13.02
N GLU A 114 -27.64 -32.85 14.06
CA GLU A 114 -28.94 -33.21 14.62
C GLU A 114 -29.73 -31.93 14.97
N SER A 115 -30.82 -31.69 14.23
CA SER A 115 -31.94 -30.75 14.47
C SER A 115 -31.97 -29.32 13.87
N GLY A 116 -30.94 -28.84 13.16
CA GLY A 116 -30.90 -27.41 12.75
C GLY A 116 -30.71 -27.08 11.27
N TYR A 117 -30.38 -28.05 10.42
CA TYR A 117 -30.03 -27.77 9.02
C TYR A 117 -31.27 -27.69 8.12
N VAL A 118 -31.47 -26.54 7.46
CA VAL A 118 -32.52 -26.32 6.46
C VAL A 118 -31.86 -25.90 5.14
N PRO A 119 -32.09 -26.62 4.02
CA PRO A 119 -31.48 -26.27 2.74
C PRO A 119 -32.02 -24.93 2.23
N ALA A 120 -31.13 -24.11 1.70
CA ALA A 120 -31.50 -22.79 1.17
C ALA A 120 -32.24 -22.94 -0.17
N THR A 121 -33.41 -22.31 -0.26
CA THR A 121 -34.23 -22.27 -1.48
C THR A 121 -33.84 -21.13 -2.41
N THR A 122 -33.14 -20.12 -1.89
CA THR A 122 -32.69 -18.94 -2.62
C THR A 122 -31.21 -18.70 -2.30
N ALA A 123 -30.46 -18.22 -3.28
CA ALA A 123 -29.05 -17.87 -3.09
C ALA A 123 -28.86 -16.52 -2.37
N GLU A 124 -29.94 -15.77 -2.14
CA GLU A 124 -29.91 -14.47 -1.48
C GLU A 124 -29.55 -14.64 0.00
N GLY A 125 -28.52 -13.90 0.45
CA GLY A 125 -28.06 -13.95 1.84
C GLY A 125 -27.14 -15.13 2.18
N LEU A 126 -26.80 -16.00 1.22
CA LEU A 126 -25.79 -17.04 1.44
C LEU A 126 -24.38 -16.46 1.53
N GLU A 127 -23.56 -17.03 2.42
CA GLU A 127 -22.17 -16.64 2.55
C GLU A 127 -21.39 -17.01 1.28
N GLN A 128 -20.76 -16.00 0.66
CA GLN A 128 -19.87 -16.22 -0.46
C GLN A 128 -18.45 -16.44 0.02
N ILE A 129 -18.02 -17.70 0.05
CA ILE A 129 -16.62 -18.03 0.31
C ILE A 129 -15.78 -17.55 -0.88
N MET A 130 -14.81 -16.69 -0.58
CA MET A 130 -13.98 -16.06 -1.61
C MET A 130 -12.96 -17.05 -2.20
N PRO A 131 -12.68 -16.98 -3.52
CA PRO A 131 -11.66 -17.80 -4.13
C PRO A 131 -10.28 -17.53 -3.52
N LEU A 132 -9.41 -18.55 -3.56
CA LEU A 132 -8.01 -18.45 -3.12
C LEU A 132 -7.25 -17.26 -3.76
N LYS A 133 -7.64 -16.85 -4.97
CA LYS A 133 -7.07 -15.68 -5.66
C LYS A 133 -7.23 -14.38 -4.84
N LYS A 134 -8.32 -14.24 -4.08
CA LYS A 134 -8.61 -13.09 -3.23
C LYS A 134 -8.21 -13.31 -1.76
N TRP A 135 -7.41 -14.34 -1.48
CA TRP A 135 -6.95 -14.65 -0.12
C TRP A 135 -6.26 -13.45 0.53
N TRP A 136 -5.35 -12.79 -0.19
CA TRP A 136 -4.62 -11.62 0.30
C TRP A 136 -5.42 -10.32 0.33
N GLU A 137 -6.66 -10.32 -0.15
CA GLU A 137 -7.56 -9.15 -0.03
C GLU A 137 -8.35 -9.19 1.29
N GLN A 138 -8.35 -10.32 1.98
CA GLN A 138 -9.07 -10.50 3.24
C GLN A 138 -8.29 -9.92 4.42
N GLU A 139 -9.03 -9.31 5.35
CA GLU A 139 -8.48 -8.77 6.59
C GLU A 139 -7.92 -9.90 7.46
N GLY A 140 -6.81 -9.66 8.16
CA GLY A 140 -6.17 -10.64 9.05
C GLY A 140 -5.26 -11.67 8.37
N HIS A 141 -5.24 -11.75 7.04
CA HIS A 141 -4.27 -12.60 6.32
C HIS A 141 -2.90 -11.95 6.15
N TRP A 142 -2.81 -10.63 6.29
CA TRP A 142 -1.57 -9.88 6.44
C TRP A 142 -1.21 -9.73 7.92
N GLY A 143 0.04 -10.00 8.27
CA GLY A 143 0.56 -9.74 9.62
C GLY A 143 1.02 -8.29 9.82
N GLU A 144 1.30 -7.91 11.08
CA GLU A 144 1.85 -6.58 11.47
C GLU A 144 3.11 -6.17 10.71
N GLU A 145 3.86 -7.13 10.17
CA GLU A 145 5.06 -6.90 9.36
C GLU A 145 4.75 -6.22 8.03
N SER A 146 3.50 -6.34 7.56
CA SER A 146 3.01 -5.74 6.33
C SER A 146 2.72 -4.24 6.51
N GLU A 147 2.60 -3.77 7.75
CA GLU A 147 2.45 -2.36 8.04
C GLU A 147 3.74 -1.61 7.74
N PHE A 148 3.65 -0.60 6.88
CA PHE A 148 4.80 0.21 6.52
C PHE A 148 5.28 1.04 7.73
N LYS A 149 6.41 0.62 8.32
CA LYS A 149 7.12 1.37 9.37
C LYS A 149 8.17 2.27 8.75
N GLY A 150 7.76 3.51 8.48
CA GLY A 150 8.65 4.54 7.94
C GLY A 150 9.63 5.10 8.97
N PHE A 151 10.72 5.71 8.48
CA PHE A 151 11.66 6.47 9.31
C PHE A 151 11.02 7.72 9.92
N ALA A 152 10.07 8.31 9.20
CA ALA A 152 9.35 9.51 9.58
C ALA A 152 8.00 9.21 10.21
N ASN A 153 7.47 10.21 10.89
CA ASN A 153 6.11 10.20 11.38
C ASN A 153 5.11 10.01 10.22
N PRO A 154 4.15 9.06 10.30
CA PRO A 154 3.18 8.81 9.24
C PRO A 154 2.27 10.01 8.96
N THR A 155 1.97 10.82 9.99
CA THR A 155 1.10 11.99 9.84
C THR A 155 1.93 13.25 9.60
N LYS A 156 1.74 13.89 8.44
CA LYS A 156 2.40 15.14 8.10
C LYS A 156 1.82 16.31 8.90
N THR A 157 2.69 17.14 9.47
CA THR A 157 2.28 18.33 10.22
C THR A 157 2.43 19.58 9.34
N THR A 158 1.34 20.31 9.12
CA THR A 158 1.35 21.53 8.29
C THR A 158 1.44 22.83 9.08
N ASP A 159 1.22 22.77 10.40
CA ASP A 159 1.18 23.96 11.24
C ASP A 159 2.57 24.58 11.44
N SER A 160 2.75 25.81 10.96
CA SER A 160 4.03 26.52 11.03
C SER A 160 4.58 26.63 12.45
N ALA A 161 3.73 26.91 13.44
CA ALA A 161 4.14 27.01 14.83
C ALA A 161 4.71 25.68 15.38
N ILE A 162 4.11 24.55 15.01
CA ILE A 162 4.59 23.23 15.44
C ILE A 162 5.94 22.90 14.78
N VAL A 163 6.06 23.21 13.48
CA VAL A 163 7.30 23.04 12.72
C VAL A 163 8.43 23.89 13.32
N GLU A 164 8.16 25.13 13.75
CA GLU A 164 9.15 26.01 14.37
C GLU A 164 9.70 25.43 15.69
N VAL A 165 8.84 24.95 16.57
CA VAL A 165 9.24 24.33 17.84
C VAL A 165 10.14 23.12 17.61
N TYR A 166 9.77 22.25 16.67
CA TYR A 166 10.56 21.07 16.34
C TYR A 166 11.87 21.41 15.62
N LEU A 167 11.87 22.45 14.79
CA LEU A 167 13.08 22.93 14.14
C LEU A 167 14.07 23.50 15.16
N ARG A 168 13.59 24.31 16.11
CA ARG A 168 14.43 24.84 17.20
C ARG A 168 15.06 23.71 18.00
N ARG A 169 14.27 22.70 18.38
CA ARG A 169 14.78 21.49 19.03
C ARG A 169 15.87 20.81 18.20
N ALA A 170 15.64 20.63 16.90
CA ALA A 170 16.60 20.01 16.00
C ALA A 170 17.92 20.82 15.92
N VAL A 171 17.85 22.15 15.94
CA VAL A 171 19.02 23.04 15.98
C VAL A 171 19.82 22.83 17.25
N VAL A 172 19.18 22.83 18.42
CA VAL A 172 19.85 22.59 19.70
C VAL A 172 20.52 21.22 19.73
N GLU A 173 19.82 20.17 19.33
CA GLU A 173 20.37 18.80 19.30
C GLU A 173 21.55 18.67 18.32
N ALA A 174 21.44 19.26 17.12
CA ALA A 174 22.51 19.22 16.12
C ALA A 174 23.76 19.99 16.56
N LEU A 175 23.58 21.19 17.16
CA LEU A 175 24.68 21.98 17.69
C LEU A 175 25.36 21.28 18.87
N ALA A 176 24.59 20.68 19.78
CA ALA A 176 25.15 19.94 20.90
C ALA A 176 25.96 18.71 20.44
N LEU A 177 25.48 17.98 19.42
CA LEU A 177 26.22 16.87 18.81
C LEU A 177 27.47 17.33 18.04
N LYS A 178 27.42 18.51 17.40
CA LYS A 178 28.57 19.11 16.72
C LYS A 178 29.66 19.48 17.74
N GLN A 179 29.28 20.12 18.84
CA GLN A 179 30.19 20.49 19.93
C GLN A 179 30.81 19.25 20.60
N ALA A 180 30.06 18.16 20.73
CA ALA A 180 30.56 16.90 21.27
C ALA A 180 31.42 16.08 20.27
N GLY A 181 31.59 16.54 19.02
CA GLY A 181 32.31 15.81 17.97
C GLY A 181 31.63 14.51 17.52
N LYS A 182 30.36 14.30 17.88
CA LYS A 182 29.61 13.05 17.64
C LYS A 182 28.62 13.15 16.48
N LEU A 183 28.46 14.33 15.89
CA LEU A 183 27.49 14.59 14.83
C LEU A 183 27.59 13.58 13.68
N SER A 184 28.77 13.41 13.08
CA SER A 184 28.99 12.50 11.94
C SER A 184 28.51 11.06 12.21
N THR A 185 28.82 10.52 13.39
CA THR A 185 28.42 9.16 13.78
C THR A 185 26.92 9.00 14.01
N TRP A 186 26.25 10.03 14.54
CA TRP A 186 24.83 9.99 14.88
C TRP A 186 23.93 10.43 13.74
N VAL A 187 24.47 11.17 12.78
CA VAL A 187 23.76 11.57 11.56
C VAL A 187 23.33 10.35 10.72
N ALA A 188 23.98 9.19 10.83
CA ALA A 188 23.54 7.95 10.21
C ALA A 188 22.39 7.26 10.99
N LYS A 189 22.42 7.29 12.33
CA LYS A 189 21.47 6.56 13.21
C LYS A 189 20.12 7.27 13.36
N GLN A 190 19.06 6.52 13.68
CA GLN A 190 17.77 7.12 14.00
C GLN A 190 17.85 7.81 15.36
N TRP A 191 17.56 9.10 15.41
CA TRP A 191 17.53 9.83 16.68
C TRP A 191 16.23 9.51 17.43
N PRO A 192 16.28 9.23 18.73
CA PRO A 192 15.10 8.94 19.53
C PRO A 192 14.20 10.16 19.61
N GLN A 193 12.87 9.98 19.55
CA GLN A 193 11.92 11.09 19.56
C GLN A 193 11.87 11.79 20.93
N GLY A 194 12.16 11.06 22.02
CA GLY A 194 12.25 11.57 23.38
C GLY A 194 10.91 12.03 23.97
N ASP A 195 10.84 12.09 25.30
CA ASP A 195 9.66 12.55 26.03
C ASP A 195 9.54 14.08 26.04
N GLU A 196 8.39 14.60 26.51
CA GLU A 196 8.16 16.04 26.68
C GLU A 196 9.23 16.71 27.58
N LYS A 197 9.81 15.96 28.53
CA LYS A 197 10.93 16.43 29.36
C LYS A 197 12.14 16.79 28.52
N VAL A 198 12.50 15.93 27.55
CA VAL A 198 13.63 16.14 26.63
C VAL A 198 13.38 17.37 25.77
N LEU A 199 12.16 17.53 25.26
CA LEU A 199 11.75 18.71 24.51
C LEU A 199 11.92 19.99 25.35
N ARG A 200 11.42 20.00 26.61
CA ARG A 200 11.55 21.17 27.50
C ARG A 200 13.00 21.49 27.82
N THR A 201 13.85 20.49 28.06
CA THR A 201 15.28 20.69 28.30
C THR A 201 15.96 21.31 27.08
N ALA A 202 15.73 20.77 25.89
CA ALA A 202 16.32 21.31 24.66
C ALA A 202 15.89 22.76 24.40
N LEU A 203 14.63 23.12 24.68
CA LEU A 203 14.12 24.46 24.40
C LEU A 203 14.55 25.52 25.42
N ARG A 204 14.91 25.11 26.65
CA ARG A 204 15.46 26.00 27.68
C ARG A 204 16.88 26.47 27.33
N THR A 205 17.60 25.71 26.53
CA THR A 205 18.95 26.07 26.11
C THR A 205 18.92 27.33 25.23
N LYS A 206 19.63 28.37 25.66
CA LYS A 206 19.76 29.60 24.89
C LYS A 206 20.74 29.39 23.74
N ILE A 207 20.39 29.91 22.57
CA ILE A 207 21.25 29.95 21.39
C ILE A 207 21.56 31.42 21.17
N GLN A 208 22.84 31.78 21.20
CA GLN A 208 23.30 33.10 20.77
C GLN A 208 24.00 32.93 19.43
N VAL A 209 23.68 33.80 18.47
CA VAL A 209 24.25 33.78 17.12
C VAL A 209 25.05 35.06 16.93
N THR A 210 26.36 34.94 16.73
CA THR A 210 27.27 36.05 16.52
C THR A 210 27.88 35.88 15.12
N ASN A 211 27.74 36.88 14.26
CA ASN A 211 28.23 36.86 12.87
C ASN A 211 27.77 35.65 12.04
N GLY A 212 26.53 35.18 12.26
CA GLY A 212 25.97 34.05 11.53
C GLY A 212 26.47 32.67 11.99
N GLN A 213 27.33 32.61 13.00
CA GLN A 213 27.77 31.38 13.65
C GLN A 213 27.15 31.25 15.05
N ALA A 214 26.83 30.04 15.47
CA ALA A 214 26.31 29.77 16.81
C ALA A 214 27.44 29.77 17.83
N GLU A 215 27.25 30.49 18.93
CA GLU A 215 28.13 30.40 20.10
C GLU A 215 28.00 29.03 20.79
N PRO A 216 29.03 28.58 21.53
CA PRO A 216 28.99 27.32 22.26
C PRO A 216 27.78 27.29 23.22
N LEU A 217 27.09 26.14 23.28
CA LEU A 217 25.93 25.99 24.13
C LEU A 217 26.41 25.89 25.58
N SER A 218 25.68 26.52 26.51
CA SER A 218 26.04 26.50 27.94
C SER A 218 25.94 25.11 28.59
N ASP A 219 25.05 24.23 28.11
CA ASP A 219 24.91 22.85 28.60
C ASP A 219 24.58 21.88 27.44
N PRO A 220 25.59 21.45 26.67
CA PRO A 220 25.40 20.50 25.58
C PRO A 220 25.29 19.05 26.09
N SER A 221 25.84 18.75 27.26
CA SER A 221 25.97 17.39 27.79
C SER A 221 24.63 16.75 28.14
N ALA A 222 23.71 17.51 28.75
CA ALA A 222 22.37 17.01 29.07
C ALA A 222 21.57 16.65 27.81
N VAL A 223 21.68 17.47 26.76
CA VAL A 223 21.00 17.24 25.47
C VAL A 223 21.62 16.04 24.75
N VAL A 224 22.95 15.95 24.70
CA VAL A 224 23.65 14.83 24.07
C VAL A 224 23.30 13.50 24.74
N ARG A 225 23.28 13.44 26.08
CA ARG A 225 22.84 12.24 26.82
C ARG A 225 21.41 11.85 26.45
N SER A 226 20.49 12.80 26.33
CA SER A 226 19.11 12.51 25.94
C SER A 226 18.97 11.89 24.53
N VAL A 227 19.92 12.20 23.63
CA VAL A 227 19.95 11.64 22.27
C VAL A 227 20.68 10.29 22.22
N ILE A 228 21.73 10.12 23.02
CA ILE A 228 22.59 8.93 23.03
C ILE A 228 22.03 7.81 23.91
N ASP A 229 21.63 8.13 25.14
CA ASP A 229 21.26 7.16 26.18
C ASP A 229 19.78 6.75 26.11
N SER A 230 19.00 7.39 25.23
CA SER A 230 17.63 6.97 24.94
C SER A 230 17.64 5.66 24.15
N GLU A 231 17.67 4.56 24.87
CA GLU A 231 17.67 3.19 24.39
C GLU A 231 16.37 2.85 23.65
N ALA A 232 16.50 2.57 22.35
CA ALA A 232 15.50 2.07 21.39
C ALA A 232 14.17 2.85 21.28
N PRO A 233 13.62 3.00 20.06
CA PRO A 233 12.32 3.64 19.88
C PRO A 233 11.22 2.77 20.47
N LYS A 234 10.83 3.02 21.73
CA LYS A 234 9.53 2.56 22.22
C LYS A 234 8.48 3.16 21.30
N ILE A 235 7.73 2.31 20.62
CA ILE A 235 6.66 2.62 19.65
C ILE A 235 5.42 3.14 20.41
N THR A 236 5.63 3.95 21.44
CA THR A 236 4.56 4.70 22.07
C THR A 236 4.42 6.00 21.31
N PRO A 237 3.22 6.39 20.85
CA PRO A 237 3.04 7.66 20.18
C PRO A 237 3.40 8.77 21.15
N ALA A 238 4.58 9.38 20.95
CA ALA A 238 5.04 10.49 21.78
C ALA A 238 3.95 11.56 21.80
N LYS A 239 3.59 12.05 23.00
CA LYS A 239 2.59 13.11 23.18
C LYS A 239 3.00 14.30 22.32
N ARG A 240 2.13 14.67 21.39
CA ARG A 240 2.39 15.71 20.39
C ARG A 240 2.17 17.09 20.99
N VAL A 241 2.98 18.05 20.55
CA VAL A 241 2.77 19.46 20.89
C VAL A 241 1.53 19.94 20.15
N THR A 242 0.56 20.48 20.87
CA THR A 242 -0.61 21.11 20.25
C THR A 242 -0.26 22.50 19.71
N ALA A 243 -0.97 23.00 18.69
CA ALA A 243 -0.70 24.32 18.12
C ALA A 243 -0.74 25.46 19.16
N LYS A 244 -1.62 25.36 20.16
CA LYS A 244 -1.71 26.32 21.28
C LYS A 244 -0.46 26.30 22.17
N GLN A 245 0.01 25.10 22.53
CA GLN A 245 1.25 24.95 23.30
C GLN A 245 2.45 25.45 22.51
N ALA A 246 2.52 25.15 21.21
CA ALA A 246 3.59 25.63 20.34
C ALA A 246 3.65 27.17 20.29
N ALA A 247 2.52 27.84 20.12
CA ALA A 247 2.44 29.29 20.12
C ALA A 247 2.87 29.92 21.46
N GLN A 248 2.58 29.27 22.60
CA GLN A 248 3.07 29.71 23.91
C GLN A 248 4.58 29.56 24.04
N MET A 249 5.14 28.48 23.52
CA MET A 249 6.58 28.20 23.55
C MET A 249 7.35 29.20 22.68
N ILE A 250 6.81 29.57 21.51
CA ILE A 250 7.41 30.57 20.62
C ILE A 250 7.59 31.94 21.28
N LYS A 251 6.62 32.36 22.12
CA LYS A 251 6.72 33.63 22.86
C LYS A 251 7.84 33.65 23.89
N ALA A 252 8.32 32.50 24.34
CA ALA A 252 9.35 32.42 25.37
C ALA A 252 10.77 32.68 24.83
N TRP A 253 10.94 32.77 23.51
CA TRP A 253 12.25 32.90 22.90
C TRP A 253 12.35 33.96 21.82
N ASP A 254 13.58 34.39 21.58
CA ASP A 254 13.95 35.35 20.55
C ASP A 254 14.09 34.68 19.17
N ALA A 255 14.00 35.48 18.10
CA ALA A 255 14.11 35.02 16.72
C ALA A 255 15.55 34.96 16.18
N SER A 256 16.55 35.37 16.97
CA SER A 256 17.96 35.50 16.53
C SER A 256 18.56 34.19 15.98
N TRP A 257 18.14 33.05 16.54
CA TRP A 257 18.59 31.72 16.11
C TRP A 257 18.17 31.35 14.67
N GLN A 258 17.17 32.04 14.10
CA GLN A 258 16.70 31.77 12.74
C GLN A 258 17.69 32.27 11.67
N ASP A 259 18.55 33.24 12.01
CA ASP A 259 19.55 33.82 11.11
C ASP A 259 20.87 33.04 11.11
N LEU A 260 20.94 31.93 11.86
CA LEU A 260 22.08 31.01 11.85
C LEU A 260 22.37 30.50 10.43
N VAL A 261 23.61 30.68 9.98
CA VAL A 261 24.10 30.14 8.71
C VAL A 261 24.36 28.65 8.87
N LEU A 262 23.88 27.87 7.90
CA LEU A 262 23.93 26.42 7.95
C LEU A 262 25.04 25.84 7.09
N ASP A 263 25.90 25.05 7.71
CA ASP A 263 26.84 24.15 7.02
C ASP A 263 26.09 22.97 6.39
N ASP A 264 26.68 22.29 5.41
CA ASP A 264 26.01 21.18 4.71
C ASP A 264 25.70 19.98 5.63
N GLU A 265 26.59 19.69 6.58
CA GLU A 265 26.34 18.66 7.62
C GLU A 265 25.14 19.03 8.51
N LEU A 266 25.04 20.30 8.89
CA LEU A 266 23.92 20.80 9.70
C LEU A 266 22.62 20.80 8.89
N LYS A 267 22.63 21.20 7.62
CA LYS A 267 21.45 21.11 6.74
C LYS A 267 20.90 19.69 6.69
N PHE A 268 21.78 18.70 6.53
CA PHE A 268 21.38 17.30 6.49
C PHE A 268 20.82 16.83 7.85
N ALA A 269 21.53 17.12 8.95
CA ALA A 269 21.10 16.74 10.30
C ALA A 269 19.73 17.35 10.66
N LEU A 270 19.57 18.65 10.40
CA LEU A 270 18.32 19.38 10.63
C LEU A 270 17.18 18.83 9.79
N ARG A 271 17.39 18.63 8.48
CA ARG A 271 16.37 18.03 7.63
C ARG A 271 15.96 16.66 8.15
N LYS A 272 16.92 15.79 8.44
CA LYS A 272 16.68 14.43 8.91
C LYS A 272 15.82 14.46 10.17
N ARG A 273 16.21 15.28 11.15
CA ARG A 273 15.52 15.39 12.42
C ARG A 273 14.13 16.00 12.29
N LEU A 274 13.98 17.02 11.45
CA LEU A 274 12.69 17.62 11.14
C LEU A 274 11.74 16.62 10.45
N PHE A 275 12.27 15.81 9.54
CA PHE A 275 11.50 14.76 8.86
C PHE A 275 11.00 13.69 9.83
N GLN A 276 11.81 13.30 10.83
CA GLN A 276 11.37 12.39 11.90
C GLN A 276 10.18 12.97 12.70
N PHE A 277 10.25 14.24 13.08
CA PHE A 277 9.22 14.87 13.89
C PHE A 277 7.94 15.16 13.12
N THR A 278 8.07 15.76 11.93
CA THR A 278 6.95 16.38 11.21
C THR A 278 6.43 15.54 10.05
N GLY A 279 7.21 14.58 9.54
CA GLY A 279 6.89 13.86 8.30
C GLY A 279 7.10 14.67 7.02
N ASN A 280 7.54 15.93 7.12
CA ASN A 280 7.75 16.80 5.96
C ASN A 280 9.16 16.61 5.39
N LEU A 281 9.25 16.02 4.18
CA LEU A 281 10.51 15.85 3.47
C LEU A 281 10.81 17.08 2.61
N VAL A 282 11.91 17.78 2.93
CA VAL A 282 12.45 18.87 2.10
C VAL A 282 13.40 18.27 1.05
N SER A 283 13.18 18.56 -0.24
CA SER A 283 14.02 18.02 -1.32
C SER A 283 15.43 18.63 -1.31
N ASP A 284 16.45 17.86 -1.72
CA ASP A 284 17.85 18.31 -1.73
C ASP A 284 18.07 19.55 -2.61
N ALA A 285 17.39 19.61 -3.76
CA ALA A 285 17.43 20.79 -4.63
C ALA A 285 16.97 22.07 -3.91
N LYS A 286 16.00 21.97 -3.01
CA LYS A 286 15.52 23.11 -2.19
C LYS A 286 16.44 23.38 -1.00
N LEU A 287 17.09 22.36 -0.43
CA LEU A 287 18.09 22.55 0.63
C LEU A 287 19.31 23.32 0.16
N GLY A 288 19.76 23.12 -1.08
CA GLY A 288 20.89 23.88 -1.65
C GLY A 288 20.66 25.40 -1.62
N ALA A 289 19.41 25.85 -1.78
CA ALA A 289 19.03 27.25 -1.70
C ALA A 289 18.88 27.76 -0.24
N ALA A 290 18.73 26.87 0.73
CA ALA A 290 18.53 27.24 2.13
C ALA A 290 19.87 27.50 2.83
N ARG A 291 20.24 28.77 2.93
CA ARG A 291 21.46 29.21 3.65
C ARG A 291 21.27 29.38 5.16
N THR A 292 20.05 29.71 5.58
CA THR A 292 19.73 29.99 6.99
C THR A 292 18.65 29.06 7.52
N VAL A 293 18.53 28.96 8.84
CA VAL A 293 17.47 28.20 9.52
C VAL A 293 16.08 28.75 9.15
N ARG A 294 15.94 30.07 9.00
CA ARG A 294 14.72 30.71 8.52
C ARG A 294 14.28 30.16 7.16
N ASN A 295 15.21 29.96 6.23
CA ASN A 295 14.90 29.41 4.92
C ASN A 295 14.44 27.94 5.01
N LEU A 296 15.00 27.16 5.94
CA LEU A 296 14.49 25.81 6.20
C LEU A 296 13.08 25.83 6.80
N LEU A 297 12.80 26.77 7.71
CA LEU A 297 11.48 26.92 8.31
C LEU A 297 10.42 27.24 7.27
N THR A 298 10.69 28.18 6.36
CA THR A 298 9.77 28.54 5.27
C THR A 298 9.53 27.35 4.35
N LEU A 299 10.58 26.63 3.96
CA LEU A 299 10.47 25.44 3.11
C LEU A 299 9.67 24.31 3.77
N ALA A 300 9.83 24.10 5.08
CA ALA A 300 9.18 23.01 5.81
C ALA A 300 7.74 23.32 6.22
N SER A 301 7.38 24.60 6.39
CA SER A 301 6.03 25.06 6.71
C SER A 301 5.17 25.38 5.49
N THR A 302 5.75 25.35 4.28
CA THR A 302 4.98 25.56 3.05
C THR A 302 4.01 24.38 2.84
N ALA A 303 2.71 24.67 2.90
CA ALA A 303 1.67 23.69 2.59
C ALA A 303 1.84 23.18 1.14
N PRO A 304 1.55 21.89 0.87
CA PRO A 304 1.59 21.38 -0.49
C PRO A 304 0.60 22.17 -1.36
N LYS A 305 1.00 22.46 -2.61
CA LYS A 305 0.10 23.09 -3.56
C LYS A 305 -1.16 22.23 -3.71
N PRO A 306 -2.36 22.82 -3.73
CA PRO A 306 -3.60 22.08 -3.96
C PRO A 306 -3.51 21.30 -5.26
N LYS A 307 -4.04 20.07 -5.28
CA LYS A 307 -3.99 19.23 -6.48
C LYS A 307 -5.07 19.61 -7.47
N LYS A 308 -6.19 20.15 -6.97
CA LYS A 308 -7.33 20.55 -7.80
C LYS A 308 -7.34 22.06 -7.93
N LEU A 309 -7.61 22.52 -9.15
CA LEU A 309 -7.80 23.95 -9.43
C LEU A 309 -8.92 24.56 -8.58
N VAL A 310 -9.96 23.79 -8.25
CA VAL A 310 -11.06 24.27 -7.39
C VAL A 310 -10.55 24.60 -5.98
N GLU A 311 -9.72 23.74 -5.39
CA GLU A 311 -9.10 23.99 -4.08
C GLU A 311 -8.20 25.24 -4.12
N GLU A 312 -7.48 25.47 -5.23
CA GLU A 312 -6.68 26.67 -5.44
C GLU A 312 -7.53 27.94 -5.53
N LEU A 313 -8.64 27.88 -6.27
CA LEU A 313 -9.58 29.01 -6.39
C LEU A 313 -10.26 29.33 -5.06
N GLU A 314 -10.57 28.31 -4.25
CA GLU A 314 -11.10 28.47 -2.90
C GLU A 314 -10.07 29.12 -1.95
N GLN A 315 -8.81 28.66 -1.99
CA GLN A 315 -7.71 29.25 -1.20
C GLN A 315 -7.45 30.71 -1.58
N ARG A 316 -7.51 31.03 -2.87
CA ARG A 316 -7.37 32.41 -3.36
C ARG A 316 -8.55 33.27 -2.89
N GLY A 317 -9.75 32.72 -2.82
CA GLY A 317 -10.92 33.37 -2.24
C GLY A 317 -11.48 34.54 -3.06
N ASP A 318 -10.99 34.79 -4.28
CA ASP A 318 -11.44 35.90 -5.12
C ASP A 318 -12.78 35.60 -5.82
N LEU A 319 -12.88 34.44 -6.48
CA LEU A 319 -14.09 34.03 -7.20
C LEU A 319 -15.30 33.73 -6.31
N PRO A 320 -15.19 33.06 -5.14
CA PRO A 320 -16.35 32.80 -4.30
C PRO A 320 -16.96 34.07 -3.68
N LYS A 321 -16.25 35.21 -3.68
CA LYS A 321 -16.80 36.50 -3.24
C LYS A 321 -17.76 37.11 -4.26
N LEU A 322 -17.67 36.71 -5.53
CA LEU A 322 -18.48 37.26 -6.61
C LEU A 322 -19.84 36.55 -6.66
N ALA A 323 -20.93 37.29 -6.44
CA ALA A 323 -22.28 36.74 -6.40
C ALA A 323 -22.75 36.11 -7.72
N ASN A 324 -22.17 36.52 -8.86
CA ASN A 324 -22.50 36.04 -10.20
C ASN A 324 -21.65 34.85 -10.65
N VAL A 325 -20.68 34.39 -9.85
CA VAL A 325 -19.78 33.29 -10.21
C VAL A 325 -19.97 32.14 -9.24
N LYS A 326 -20.24 30.95 -9.78
CA LYS A 326 -20.37 29.71 -9.01
C LYS A 326 -19.29 28.72 -9.44
N VAL A 327 -18.42 28.37 -8.50
CA VAL A 327 -17.37 27.36 -8.71
C VAL A 327 -17.88 26.00 -8.26
N HIS A 328 -17.68 24.98 -9.09
CA HIS A 328 -18.09 23.60 -8.79
C HIS A 328 -16.88 22.68 -8.69
N GLY A 329 -16.80 21.89 -7.61
CA GLY A 329 -15.72 20.92 -7.33
C GLY A 329 -15.66 19.71 -8.26
N ARG A 330 -16.76 19.43 -8.97
CA ARG A 330 -16.89 18.29 -9.90
C ARG A 330 -17.62 18.73 -11.17
N ARG A 331 -17.51 17.91 -12.22
CA ARG A 331 -18.30 18.10 -13.44
C ARG A 331 -19.80 18.10 -13.10
N VAL A 332 -20.51 19.12 -13.58
CA VAL A 332 -21.97 19.19 -13.51
C VAL A 332 -22.54 18.15 -14.47
N THR A 333 -23.31 17.22 -13.94
CA THR A 333 -23.97 16.16 -14.71
C THR A 333 -25.38 16.60 -15.13
N THR A 334 -25.99 15.90 -16.09
CA THR A 334 -27.40 16.14 -16.46
C THR A 334 -28.34 15.94 -15.26
N TYR A 335 -28.01 14.98 -14.39
CA TYR A 335 -28.69 14.81 -13.10
C TYR A 335 -28.67 16.10 -12.26
N ASP A 336 -27.51 16.74 -12.10
CA ASP A 336 -27.40 17.98 -11.31
C ASP A 336 -28.20 19.13 -11.95
N GLN A 337 -28.32 19.15 -13.29
CA GLN A 337 -29.13 20.14 -14.02
C GLN A 337 -30.62 19.95 -13.75
N GLU A 338 -31.13 18.72 -13.81
CA GLU A 338 -32.54 18.42 -13.52
C GLU A 338 -32.89 18.67 -12.04
N VAL A 339 -31.95 18.46 -11.13
CA VAL A 339 -32.08 18.84 -9.72
C VAL A 339 -32.16 20.35 -9.56
N ALA A 340 -31.32 21.10 -10.27
CA ALA A 340 -31.33 22.57 -10.22
C ALA A 340 -32.64 23.16 -10.76
N VAL A 341 -33.25 22.53 -11.77
CA VAL A 341 -34.57 22.90 -12.30
C VAL A 341 -35.71 22.40 -11.39
N GLY A 342 -35.47 21.38 -10.56
CA GLY A 342 -36.46 20.77 -9.66
C GLY A 342 -37.27 19.63 -10.30
N ARG A 343 -37.05 19.33 -11.59
CA ARG A 343 -37.72 18.25 -12.33
C ARG A 343 -37.34 16.86 -11.86
N TRP A 344 -36.17 16.72 -11.24
CA TRP A 344 -35.69 15.42 -10.76
C TRP A 344 -36.67 14.73 -9.80
N LYS A 345 -37.43 15.48 -9.00
CA LYS A 345 -38.43 14.91 -8.08
C LYS A 345 -39.54 14.16 -8.81
N LEU A 346 -40.01 14.71 -9.93
CA LEU A 346 -41.03 14.07 -10.77
C LEU A 346 -40.48 12.81 -11.45
N ILE A 347 -39.23 12.88 -11.91
CA ILE A 347 -38.54 11.72 -12.50
C ILE A 347 -38.39 10.61 -11.46
N GLU A 348 -38.01 10.94 -10.23
CA GLU A 348 -37.86 9.98 -9.14
C GLU A 348 -39.19 9.28 -8.79
N GLU A 349 -40.30 10.04 -8.69
CA GLU A 349 -41.62 9.47 -8.47
C GLU A 349 -42.08 8.57 -9.62
N GLU A 350 -41.85 8.96 -10.87
CA GLU A 350 -42.23 8.15 -12.04
C GLU A 350 -41.39 6.88 -12.19
N LEU A 351 -40.07 6.95 -11.93
CA LEU A 351 -39.19 5.78 -11.97
C LEU A 351 -39.53 4.79 -10.85
N THR A 352 -39.78 5.28 -9.63
CA THR A 352 -40.20 4.41 -8.50
C THR A 352 -41.55 3.76 -8.74
N LYS A 353 -42.54 4.50 -9.24
CA LYS A 353 -43.86 3.94 -9.65
C LYS A 353 -43.73 2.81 -10.67
N ARG A 354 -42.73 2.89 -11.57
CA ARG A 354 -42.47 1.88 -12.60
C ARG A 354 -41.52 0.77 -12.17
N GLY A 355 -41.02 0.81 -10.93
CA GLY A 355 -40.00 -0.13 -10.45
C GLY A 355 -38.66 -0.04 -11.19
N LEU A 356 -38.34 1.11 -11.79
CA LEU A 356 -37.09 1.36 -12.51
C LEU A 356 -36.02 1.93 -11.56
N PRO A 357 -34.72 1.68 -11.82
CA PRO A 357 -33.65 2.25 -11.01
C PRO A 357 -33.60 3.77 -11.09
N LEU A 358 -33.45 4.41 -9.92
CA LEU A 358 -33.21 5.86 -9.82
C LEU A 358 -31.84 6.28 -10.34
N LYS A 359 -30.81 5.49 -10.04
CA LYS A 359 -29.43 5.72 -10.47
C LYS A 359 -28.76 4.40 -10.81
N GLY A 360 -28.03 4.38 -11.91
CA GLY A 360 -27.31 3.18 -12.37
C GLY A 360 -28.26 2.07 -12.82
N THR A 361 -27.81 0.83 -12.73
CA THR A 361 -28.48 -0.35 -13.31
C THR A 361 -29.13 -1.28 -12.28
N ASN A 362 -29.30 -0.85 -11.02
CA ASN A 362 -29.84 -1.67 -9.91
C ASN A 362 -29.18 -3.05 -9.71
N GLY A 363 -27.89 -3.19 -10.05
CA GLY A 363 -27.23 -4.50 -9.99
C GLY A 363 -27.69 -5.50 -11.05
N LEU A 364 -28.51 -5.09 -12.03
CA LEU A 364 -28.86 -5.93 -13.17
C LEU A 364 -27.59 -6.27 -13.96
N PRO A 365 -27.36 -7.56 -14.27
CA PRO A 365 -26.19 -7.98 -15.02
C PRO A 365 -26.28 -7.50 -16.47
N SER A 366 -25.13 -7.38 -17.12
CA SER A 366 -25.07 -7.22 -18.58
C SER A 366 -25.69 -8.43 -19.29
N GLY A 367 -26.20 -8.25 -20.49
CA GLY A 367 -26.70 -9.35 -21.32
C GLY A 367 -25.63 -10.43 -21.54
N LYS A 368 -25.91 -11.66 -21.12
CA LYS A 368 -24.99 -12.82 -21.22
C LYS A 368 -25.33 -13.77 -22.37
N GLU A 369 -26.38 -13.51 -23.13
CA GLU A 369 -26.87 -14.41 -24.19
C GLU A 369 -25.78 -14.76 -25.21
N GLN A 370 -25.06 -13.75 -25.73
CA GLN A 370 -23.97 -13.97 -26.67
C GLN A 370 -22.79 -14.72 -26.04
N GLN A 371 -22.49 -14.48 -24.76
CA GLN A 371 -21.44 -15.19 -24.04
C GLN A 371 -21.78 -16.68 -23.92
N TYR A 372 -23.04 -16.99 -23.61
CA TYR A 372 -23.53 -18.36 -23.54
C TYR A 372 -23.54 -19.06 -24.90
N LEU A 373 -23.93 -18.37 -25.97
CA LEU A 373 -23.92 -18.93 -27.33
C LEU A 373 -22.49 -19.19 -27.84
N LEU A 374 -21.54 -18.33 -27.49
CA LEU A 374 -20.15 -18.43 -27.95
C LEU A 374 -19.26 -19.27 -27.01
N GLY A 375 -19.77 -19.68 -25.85
CA GLY A 375 -19.01 -20.39 -24.83
C GLY A 375 -17.78 -19.62 -24.32
N ARG A 376 -17.85 -18.29 -24.29
CA ARG A 376 -16.75 -17.39 -23.89
C ARG A 376 -16.99 -16.73 -22.54
#